data_AF-A0A8I0KJM9-F1
#
_entry.id   AF-A0A8I0KJM9-F1
#
_cell.length_a   1.000
_cell.length_b   1.000
_cell.length_c   1.000
_cell.angle_alpha   90.00
_cell.angle_beta   90.00
_cell.angle_gamma   90.00
#
_symmetry.space_group_name_H-M   'P 1'
#
loop_
_entity.id
_entity.type
_entity.pdbx_description
1 polymer ?
#
loop_
_entity_poly.entity_id
_entity_poly.type
_entity_poly.pdbx_seq_one_letter_code
_entity_poly.pdbx_strand_id
1 'polypeptide(L)'
;MARKRSRDRQLPFFVMARTEHGHYPHPVEVAVHPDGASSRLSFSIGPHAANAGGQIALARVLDEQRTGLNPMFATEFDVAELHWLVPFLVRLQAGEDVNDEMVAAYATRHGRSPEVLWQEHHGD
;
A
#
# COMPACT_ATOMS: atom_id res chain seq x y z
N MET A 1 9.12 23.71 -24.67
CA MET A 1 9.29 22.30 -25.07
C MET A 1 9.02 21.41 -23.86
N ALA A 2 7.78 20.97 -23.67
CA ALA A 2 7.39 20.15 -22.52
C ALA A 2 7.98 18.74 -22.67
N ARG A 3 8.81 18.30 -21.71
CA ARG A 3 9.28 16.91 -21.65
C ARG A 3 8.07 16.02 -21.38
N LYS A 4 7.69 15.23 -22.39
CA LYS A 4 6.78 14.09 -22.27
C LYS A 4 7.49 13.06 -21.36
N ARG A 5 7.37 13.19 -20.04
CA ARG A 5 7.80 12.15 -19.09
C ARG A 5 7.00 10.90 -19.45
N SER A 6 7.70 9.83 -19.81
CA SER A 6 7.14 8.59 -20.31
C SER A 6 6.27 7.92 -19.25
N ARG A 7 5.09 7.43 -19.64
CA ARG A 7 4.20 6.58 -18.83
C ARG A 7 4.89 5.27 -18.37
N ASP A 8 6.03 4.89 -18.97
CA ASP A 8 6.81 3.68 -18.64
C ASP A 8 7.44 3.63 -17.25
N ARG A 9 7.36 4.70 -16.44
CA ARG A 9 7.90 4.71 -15.06
C ARG A 9 6.83 4.67 -13.98
N GLN A 10 5.55 4.59 -14.35
CA GLN A 10 4.46 4.61 -13.39
C GLN A 10 4.04 3.20 -13.02
N LEU A 11 4.04 2.90 -11.73
CA LEU A 11 3.56 1.64 -11.16
C LEU A 11 2.11 1.80 -10.71
N PRO A 12 1.23 0.80 -10.97
CA PRO A 12 -0.12 0.80 -10.45
C PRO A 12 -0.13 0.42 -8.97
N PHE A 13 -0.81 1.23 -8.16
CA PHE A 13 -1.02 1.00 -6.73
C PHE A 13 -2.52 0.91 -6.44
N PHE A 14 -2.95 -0.19 -5.83
CA PHE A 14 -4.31 -0.36 -5.33
C PHE A 14 -4.46 0.30 -3.96
N VAL A 15 -5.32 1.31 -3.85
CA VAL A 15 -5.58 2.01 -2.58
C VAL A 15 -6.39 1.09 -1.66
N MET A 16 -5.75 0.62 -0.59
CA MET A 16 -6.33 -0.33 0.36
C MET A 16 -6.94 0.34 1.59
N ALA A 17 -6.49 1.55 1.91
CA ALA A 17 -7.13 2.38 2.90
C ALA A 17 -6.92 3.85 2.58
N ARG A 18 -7.92 4.66 2.91
CA ARG A 18 -7.84 6.12 2.99
C ARG A 18 -8.68 6.52 4.21
N THR A 19 -8.01 6.95 5.28
CA THR A 19 -8.70 7.43 6.47
C THR A 19 -9.11 8.88 6.29
N GLU A 20 -10.31 9.23 6.76
CA GLU A 20 -10.73 10.62 6.84
C GLU A 20 -9.99 11.34 7.98
N HIS A 21 -10.09 12.67 8.02
CA HIS A 21 -9.64 13.43 9.19
C HIS A 21 -10.42 12.96 10.44
N GLY A 22 -9.72 12.33 11.39
CA GLY A 22 -10.33 11.70 12.57
C GLY A 22 -9.48 11.86 13.83
N HIS A 23 -9.57 10.90 14.76
CA HIS A 23 -8.83 10.90 16.04
C HIS A 23 -7.30 10.82 15.90
N TYR A 24 -6.82 10.27 14.78
CA TYR A 24 -5.40 10.33 14.43
C TYR A 24 -5.11 11.68 13.74
N PRO A 25 -4.03 12.39 14.11
CA PRO A 25 -3.85 13.80 13.72
C PRO A 25 -3.68 14.01 12.21
N HIS A 26 -3.43 12.94 11.45
CA HIS A 26 -3.09 12.98 10.04
C HIS A 26 -3.84 11.87 9.29
N PRO A 27 -4.54 12.18 8.18
CA PRO A 27 -5.14 11.15 7.34
C PRO A 27 -4.04 10.23 6.80
N VAL A 28 -4.35 8.94 6.68
CA VAL A 28 -3.44 7.89 6.24
C VAL A 28 -4.01 7.27 4.97
N GLU A 29 -3.22 7.27 3.91
CA GLU A 29 -3.46 6.47 2.71
C GLU A 29 -2.40 5.37 2.63
N VAL A 30 -2.86 4.14 2.43
CA VAL A 30 -1.98 2.99 2.16
C VAL A 30 -2.42 2.34 0.88
N ALA A 31 -1.49 2.19 -0.05
CA ALA A 31 -1.72 1.54 -1.34
C ALA A 31 -0.68 0.47 -1.62
N VAL A 32 -1.06 -0.60 -2.32
CA VAL A 32 -0.20 -1.75 -2.64
C VAL A 32 0.06 -1.81 -4.13
N HIS A 33 1.33 -1.88 -4.52
CA HIS A 33 1.75 -2.32 -5.84
C HIS A 33 2.13 -3.80 -5.76
N PRO A 34 1.31 -4.72 -6.31
CA PRO A 34 1.61 -6.14 -6.29
C PRO A 34 2.53 -6.51 -7.44
N ASP A 35 3.71 -7.02 -7.08
CA ASP A 35 4.76 -7.53 -7.96
C ASP A 35 5.54 -8.67 -7.26
N GLY A 36 4.79 -9.58 -6.60
CA GLY A 36 5.34 -10.68 -5.82
C GLY A 36 6.36 -10.21 -4.76
N ALA A 37 7.56 -10.79 -4.75
CA ALA A 37 8.61 -10.44 -3.81
C ALA A 37 9.16 -9.00 -3.97
N SER A 38 8.91 -8.37 -5.12
CA SER A 38 9.29 -6.98 -5.44
C SER A 38 8.18 -5.96 -5.13
N SER A 39 7.05 -6.42 -4.57
CA SER A 39 5.92 -5.58 -4.22
C SER A 39 6.31 -4.41 -3.33
N ARG A 40 5.53 -3.33 -3.43
CA ARG A 40 5.77 -2.10 -2.66
C ARG A 40 4.47 -1.62 -2.04
N LEU A 41 4.58 -1.00 -0.87
CA LEU A 41 3.50 -0.24 -0.27
C LEU A 41 3.80 1.24 -0.38
N SER A 42 2.83 2.03 -0.79
CA SER A 42 2.89 3.48 -0.75
C SER A 42 2.13 3.95 0.49
N PHE A 43 2.81 4.66 1.37
CA PHE A 43 2.23 5.29 2.55
C PHE A 43 2.17 6.80 2.33
N SER A 44 1.07 7.42 2.71
CA SER A 44 0.88 8.87 2.70
C SER A 44 0.23 9.28 4.01
N ILE A 45 0.98 9.98 4.87
CA ILE A 45 0.52 10.41 6.19
C ILE A 45 0.48 11.94 6.19
N GLY A 46 -0.72 12.50 6.38
CA GLY A 46 -0.94 13.93 6.46
C GLY A 46 -1.79 14.49 5.32
N PRO A 47 -2.20 15.77 5.43
CA PRO A 47 -2.89 16.46 4.34
C PRO A 47 -1.96 16.62 3.14
N HIS A 48 -2.50 16.47 1.92
CA HIS A 48 -1.77 16.42 0.64
C HIS A 48 -0.64 17.46 0.43
N ALA A 49 -0.68 18.60 1.12
CA ALA A 49 0.35 19.65 1.04
C ALA A 49 1.63 19.35 1.86
N ALA A 50 1.61 18.41 2.82
CA ALA A 50 2.70 18.11 3.76
C ALA A 50 2.88 16.60 4.02
N ASN A 51 2.54 15.76 3.03
CA ASN A 51 2.58 14.30 3.17
C ASN A 51 3.97 13.82 3.61
N ALA A 52 4.04 13.20 4.78
CA ALA A 52 5.15 12.35 5.17
C ALA A 52 4.84 10.93 4.68
N GLY A 53 5.72 10.35 3.88
CA GLY A 53 5.42 9.06 3.27
C GLY A 53 6.30 8.74 2.07
N GLY A 54 6.08 7.57 1.48
CA GLY A 54 6.86 7.09 0.36
C GLY A 54 6.57 5.65 0.02
N GLN A 55 7.26 5.16 -1.00
CA GLN A 55 7.21 3.75 -1.39
C GLN A 55 8.20 2.95 -0.55
N ILE A 56 7.68 1.93 0.12
CA ILE A 56 8.42 1.03 0.99
C ILE A 56 8.34 -0.38 0.37
N ALA A 57 9.48 -1.05 0.26
CA ALA A 57 9.51 -2.44 -0.19
C ALA A 57 8.69 -3.32 0.78
N LEU A 58 7.87 -4.22 0.25
CA LEU A 58 7.03 -5.13 1.05
C LEU A 58 7.87 -5.89 2.09
N ALA A 59 9.08 -6.31 1.73
CA ALA A 59 10.00 -6.99 2.63
C ALA A 59 10.36 -6.21 3.91
N ARG A 60 10.23 -4.87 3.91
CA ARG A 60 10.44 -4.04 5.11
C ARG A 60 9.17 -3.88 5.95
N VAL A 61 8.00 -3.99 5.31
CA VAL A 61 6.69 -3.89 5.97
C VAL A 61 6.37 -5.17 6.76
N LEU A 62 6.90 -6.31 6.33
CA LEU A 62 6.80 -7.56 7.07
C LEU A 62 7.91 -7.69 8.11
N ASP A 63 7.65 -8.50 9.15
CA ASP A 63 8.65 -8.84 10.16
C ASP A 63 9.87 -9.58 9.56
N GLU A 64 10.91 -9.77 10.36
CA GLU A 64 12.16 -10.41 9.89
C GLU A 64 11.93 -11.84 9.36
N GLN A 65 10.92 -12.54 9.89
CA GLN A 65 10.54 -13.89 9.46
C GLN A 65 9.62 -13.90 8.24
N ARG A 66 9.12 -12.73 7.84
CA ARG A 66 8.13 -12.50 6.77
C ARG A 66 6.82 -13.25 7.00
N THR A 67 6.45 -13.45 8.26
CA THR A 67 5.24 -14.18 8.66
C THR A 67 4.09 -13.28 9.10
N GLY A 68 4.40 -12.01 9.38
CA GLY A 68 3.44 -11.03 9.85
C GLY A 68 3.92 -9.60 9.63
N LEU A 69 3.18 -8.66 10.20
CA LEU A 69 3.47 -7.23 10.12
C LEU A 69 4.68 -6.87 10.99
N ASN A 70 5.60 -6.07 10.46
CA ASN A 70 6.65 -5.47 11.26
C ASN A 70 6.02 -4.47 12.26
N PRO A 71 6.31 -4.57 13.58
CA PRO A 71 5.74 -3.70 14.60
C PRO A 71 5.92 -2.20 14.34
N MET A 72 6.92 -1.79 13.53
CA MET A 72 7.12 -0.40 13.13
C MET A 72 5.94 0.18 12.35
N PHE A 73 5.11 -0.64 11.70
CA PHE A 73 3.94 -0.23 10.93
C PHE A 73 2.61 -0.54 11.62
N ALA A 74 2.65 -1.04 12.87
CA ALA A 74 1.44 -1.46 13.58
C ALA A 74 0.44 -0.31 13.72
N THR A 75 0.90 0.88 14.08
CA THR A 75 0.04 2.06 14.27
C THR A 75 -0.69 2.45 12.99
N GLU A 76 0.00 2.52 11.85
CA GLU A 76 -0.63 2.85 10.57
C GLU A 76 -1.64 1.79 10.17
N PHE A 77 -1.34 0.51 10.38
CA PHE A 77 -2.26 -0.60 10.08
C PHE A 77 -3.46 -0.65 11.03
N ASP A 78 -3.29 -0.30 12.30
CA ASP A 78 -4.38 -0.18 13.27
C ASP A 78 -5.33 0.94 12.86
N VAL A 79 -4.78 2.14 12.63
CA VAL A 79 -5.55 3.34 12.26
C VAL A 79 -6.27 3.17 10.93
N ALA A 80 -5.63 2.50 9.96
CA ALA A 80 -6.20 2.23 8.65
C ALA A 80 -7.06 0.96 8.58
N GLU A 81 -7.21 0.23 9.70
CA GLU A 81 -7.89 -1.06 9.80
C GLU A 81 -7.41 -2.10 8.77
N LEU A 82 -6.09 -2.15 8.50
CA LEU A 82 -5.50 -2.95 7.43
C LEU A 82 -5.04 -4.35 7.85
N HIS A 83 -5.30 -4.78 9.08
CA HIS A 83 -4.84 -6.09 9.57
C HIS A 83 -5.36 -7.28 8.74
N TRP A 84 -6.51 -7.13 8.07
CA TRP A 84 -7.04 -8.14 7.14
C TRP A 84 -6.17 -8.34 5.90
N LEU A 85 -5.34 -7.35 5.54
CA LEU A 85 -4.48 -7.36 4.35
C LEU A 85 -3.19 -8.16 4.58
N VAL A 86 -2.72 -8.26 5.83
CA VAL A 86 -1.43 -8.88 6.19
C VAL A 86 -1.25 -10.30 5.64
N PRO A 87 -2.25 -11.22 5.71
CA PRO A 87 -2.10 -12.54 5.11
C PRO A 87 -1.83 -12.51 3.60
N PHE A 88 -2.42 -11.57 2.86
CA PHE A 88 -2.16 -11.41 1.43
C PHE A 88 -0.76 -10.86 1.18
N LEU A 89 -0.29 -9.92 2.01
CA LEU A 89 1.07 -9.38 1.92
C LEU A 89 2.13 -10.45 2.15
N VAL A 90 1.92 -11.35 3.11
CA VAL A 90 2.81 -12.49 3.36
C VAL A 90 2.88 -13.42 2.15
N ARG A 91 1.72 -13.81 1.60
CA ARG A 91 1.64 -14.67 0.40
C ARG A 91 2.28 -14.00 -0.82
N LEU A 92 2.01 -12.71 -1.01
CA LEU A 92 2.60 -11.91 -2.08
C LEU A 92 4.13 -11.85 -1.95
N GLN A 93 4.66 -11.66 -0.73
CA GLN A 93 6.10 -11.68 -0.48
C GLN A 93 6.73 -13.05 -0.76
N ALA A 94 5.98 -14.14 -0.57
CA ALA A 94 6.38 -15.50 -0.93
C ALA A 94 6.33 -15.76 -2.45
N GLY A 95 5.85 -14.80 -3.25
CA GLY A 95 5.75 -14.88 -4.70
C GLY A 95 4.43 -15.46 -5.20
N GLU A 96 3.43 -15.63 -4.33
CA GLU A 96 2.09 -16.06 -4.76
C GLU A 96 1.36 -14.91 -5.48
N ASP A 97 0.65 -15.26 -6.56
CA ASP A 97 -0.24 -14.33 -7.25
C ASP A 97 -1.61 -14.29 -6.54
N VAL A 98 -1.73 -13.36 -5.60
CA VAL A 98 -2.94 -13.16 -4.77
C VAL A 98 -3.69 -11.88 -5.13
N ASN A 99 -3.39 -11.27 -6.28
CA ASN A 99 -3.91 -9.95 -6.62
C ASN A 99 -5.45 -9.94 -6.71
N ASP A 100 -6.02 -10.88 -7.45
CA ASP A 100 -7.48 -10.98 -7.61
C ASP A 100 -8.19 -11.32 -6.29
N GLU A 101 -7.60 -12.20 -5.47
CA GLU A 101 -8.12 -12.53 -4.13
C GLU A 101 -8.12 -11.30 -3.21
N MET A 102 -7.03 -10.54 -3.21
CA MET A 102 -6.87 -9.32 -2.42
C MET A 102 -7.88 -8.25 -2.85
N VAL A 103 -8.07 -8.04 -4.15
CA VAL A 103 -9.08 -7.12 -4.70
C VAL A 103 -10.50 -7.57 -4.36
N ALA A 104 -10.79 -8.86 -4.43
CA ALA A 104 -12.10 -9.41 -4.05
C ALA A 104 -12.38 -9.27 -2.55
N ALA A 105 -11.36 -9.47 -1.69
CA ALA A 105 -11.46 -9.25 -0.25
C ALA A 105 -11.73 -7.78 0.07
N TYR A 106 -11.03 -6.84 -0.60
CA TYR A 106 -11.32 -5.41 -0.50
C TYR A 106 -12.77 -5.10 -0.90
N ALA A 107 -13.21 -5.61 -2.06
CA ALA A 107 -14.57 -5.37 -2.56
C ALA A 107 -15.65 -5.91 -1.63
N THR A 108 -15.42 -7.07 -1.02
CA THR A 108 -16.32 -7.66 -0.02
C THR A 108 -16.42 -6.77 1.23
N ARG A 109 -15.30 -6.18 1.67
CA ARG A 109 -15.25 -5.32 2.87
C ARG A 109 -15.83 -3.93 2.62
N HIS A 110 -15.61 -3.34 1.45
CA HIS A 110 -15.90 -1.94 1.18
C HIS A 110 -17.04 -1.71 0.17
N GLY A 111 -17.60 -2.76 -0.42
CA GLY A 111 -18.70 -2.69 -1.38
C GLY A 111 -18.30 -2.09 -2.75
N ARG A 112 -17.01 -1.93 -3.02
CA ARG A 112 -16.46 -1.35 -4.26
C ARG A 112 -15.05 -1.88 -4.53
N SER A 113 -14.61 -1.86 -5.77
CA SER A 113 -13.21 -2.15 -6.12
C SER A 113 -12.26 -1.07 -5.58
N PRO A 114 -10.99 -1.40 -5.29
CA PRO A 114 -10.00 -0.41 -4.88
C PRO A 114 -9.71 0.57 -6.01
N GLU A 115 -9.44 1.82 -5.64
CA GLU A 115 -8.94 2.83 -6.58
C GLU A 115 -7.52 2.46 -7.04
N VAL A 116 -7.18 2.74 -8.30
CA VAL A 116 -5.84 2.53 -8.84
C VAL A 116 -5.13 3.86 -9.03
N LEU A 117 -4.06 4.07 -8.28
CA LEU A 117 -3.17 5.22 -8.41
C LEU A 117 -1.94 4.85 -9.22
N TRP A 118 -1.55 5.71 -10.17
CA TRP A 118 -0.34 5.54 -10.96
C TRP A 118 0.76 6.43 -10.40
N GLN A 119 1.74 5.83 -9.72
CA GLN A 119 2.83 6.57 -9.07
C GLN A 119 4.16 6.33 -9.78
N GLU A 120 5.00 7.36 -9.94
CA GLU A 120 6.37 7.16 -10.43
C GLU A 120 7.10 6.21 -9.47
N HIS A 121 7.88 5.26 -9.99
CA HIS A 121 8.72 4.43 -9.12
C HIS A 121 9.75 5.31 -8.41
N HIS A 122 9.66 5.38 -7.08
CA HIS A 122 10.63 6.06 -6.24
C HIS A 122 11.45 4.99 -5.52
N GLY A 123 12.75 4.89 -5.86
CA GLY A 123 13.66 3.93 -5.25
C GLY A 123 15.09 4.46 -5.14
N ASP A 124 15.63 4.35 -3.93
CA ASP A 124 17.04 4.02 -3.67
C ASP A 124 17.19 2.48 -3.69
#